data_AF-G8LTG4-F1
#
_entry.id   AF-G8LTG4-F1
#
_cell.length_a   1.000
_cell.length_b   1.000
_cell.length_c   1.000
_cell.angle_alpha   90.00
_cell.angle_beta   90.00
_cell.angle_gamma   90.00
#
_symmetry.space_group_name_H-M   'P 1'
#
loop_
_entity.id
_entity.type
_entity.pdbx_description
1 polymer ?
#
loop_
_entity_poly.entity_id
_entity_poly.type
_entity_poly.pdbx_seq_one_letter_code
_entity_poly.pdbx_strand_id
1 'polypeptide(L)'
;MVYRKLCLIIAILMALLCGCGKDGVIKDRDQDSYNNNGSIENTGKVQNQEMKNNGYGNLINGGYAIYDNGYIYFTNGFAPDLTEADCKLYRVNYDWAEPTKILDDTAEGINIVGDWIYYINLSDGHKLYKARKDGTQRMMLHDERCSTIYVQGDWIYFSTWFVVGGKIDGDLYKMKIDGSNKEKLSDDCAESLIVKDNWIYYLSEEYVPGDVIHKSYLYKMKTDGTEKNRISDEEMHSFVLYDQWIYFTDHNDKMYMMDISGNNKSLITEDKVFNFNTDGKWIYYCNLSDFEKLYRIKPDGSGKEKLSETRSPFIHIVGDWIYFIYLHKDDMAPFRIKLDGSEEDYADPNVNQNVEDKEAKDSANDNGGNLPKVLFNAAKYGEKALYLGMPIEEVRRLLNEKGEETYEIERTSHPYDWRYGNRIFDMRYYIIEFDREEKIYEIYVNDNIPTERGLKFGDPIERMEELYGKNYNKRPENGKTYFNYDMGGYNFWGYFNEDNKLDLWVLTVKRDIDAELQTWEGTLKYSEFVPPDQNMFYTIRIHKENNEYYGDISINGFQTKQRIRTKVVGDKAAINLVFETYLPDNMLETYGEGDILLKLERKDSKVYTTWFCLKPILLENNDIQGVYFEY
;
A
#
# COMPACT_ATOMS: atom_id res chain seq x y z
N MET A 1 25.61 -17.15 -65.89
CA MET A 1 27.03 -17.47 -65.62
C MET A 1 27.09 -18.05 -64.21
N VAL A 2 27.24 -19.39 -64.13
CA VAL A 2 27.67 -20.25 -62.99
C VAL A 2 26.95 -20.04 -61.62
N TYR A 3 25.81 -20.70 -61.35
CA TYR A 3 25.63 -22.07 -60.78
C TYR A 3 25.68 -22.11 -59.22
N ARG A 4 24.83 -22.81 -58.44
CA ARG A 4 23.59 -23.58 -58.64
C ARG A 4 23.23 -24.31 -57.31
N LYS A 5 21.94 -24.68 -57.16
CA LYS A 5 21.37 -25.87 -56.44
C LYS A 5 21.15 -25.76 -54.91
N LEU A 6 20.04 -26.24 -54.32
CA LEU A 6 18.81 -26.93 -54.79
C LEU A 6 17.77 -26.98 -53.62
N CYS A 7 16.48 -26.86 -53.96
CA CYS A 7 15.29 -27.60 -53.44
C CYS A 7 14.92 -27.65 -51.93
N LEU A 8 13.65 -27.65 -51.49
CA LEU A 8 12.31 -27.41 -52.04
C LEU A 8 11.27 -27.66 -50.88
N ILE A 9 10.16 -26.89 -50.86
CA ILE A 9 8.79 -27.20 -50.32
C ILE A 9 8.63 -27.36 -48.79
N ILE A 10 7.92 -26.48 -48.04
CA ILE A 10 6.49 -26.08 -47.99
C ILE A 10 5.56 -27.03 -47.17
N ALA A 11 5.02 -26.47 -46.07
CA ALA A 11 3.66 -26.56 -45.52
C ALA A 11 3.19 -27.64 -44.48
N ILE A 12 2.82 -27.11 -43.29
CA ILE A 12 1.47 -27.08 -42.68
C ILE A 12 0.89 -28.32 -41.90
N LEU A 13 0.53 -28.00 -40.64
CA LEU A 13 -0.57 -28.43 -39.73
C LEU A 13 -0.75 -29.88 -39.22
N MET A 14 -0.92 -29.89 -37.90
CA MET A 14 -1.88 -30.60 -37.03
C MET A 14 -1.63 -32.04 -36.54
N ALA A 15 -1.78 -32.12 -35.21
CA ALA A 15 -1.75 -33.24 -34.28
C ALA A 15 -2.57 -34.48 -34.69
N LEU A 16 -2.17 -35.65 -34.15
CA LEU A 16 -2.93 -36.40 -33.14
C LEU A 16 -2.23 -37.75 -32.77
N LEU A 17 -2.12 -37.94 -31.45
CA LEU A 17 -2.36 -39.17 -30.67
C LEU A 17 -1.38 -40.37 -30.66
N CYS A 18 -1.02 -40.67 -29.39
CA CYS A 18 -0.98 -41.99 -28.72
C CYS A 18 0.20 -42.95 -28.93
N GLY A 19 0.72 -43.46 -27.80
CA GLY A 19 1.33 -44.79 -27.77
C GLY A 19 2.25 -45.08 -26.58
N CYS A 20 1.69 -45.67 -25.52
CA CYS A 20 2.35 -46.29 -24.37
C CYS A 20 3.38 -47.40 -24.73
N GLY A 21 4.26 -47.76 -23.79
CA GLY A 21 4.66 -49.18 -23.64
C GLY A 21 6.07 -49.53 -23.14
N LYS A 22 6.22 -49.54 -21.81
CA LYS A 22 6.99 -50.40 -20.89
C LYS A 22 7.92 -51.55 -21.36
N ASP A 23 9.01 -51.64 -20.57
CA ASP A 23 9.66 -52.79 -19.90
C ASP A 23 10.45 -53.88 -20.67
N GLY A 24 11.68 -54.12 -20.21
CA GLY A 24 12.52 -55.27 -20.56
C GLY A 24 13.73 -55.42 -19.62
N VAL A 25 13.66 -56.41 -18.73
CA VAL A 25 14.51 -56.75 -17.58
C VAL A 25 15.72 -57.64 -17.97
N ILE A 26 16.80 -57.71 -17.14
CA ILE A 26 17.44 -58.93 -16.55
C ILE A 26 18.91 -58.70 -16.07
N LYS A 27 19.09 -58.78 -14.72
CA LYS A 27 20.05 -59.56 -13.85
C LYS A 27 21.57 -59.54 -14.11
N ASP A 28 22.50 -59.71 -13.15
CA ASP A 28 22.56 -59.68 -11.66
C ASP A 28 24.06 -59.83 -11.25
N ARG A 29 24.38 -59.29 -10.05
CA ARG A 29 25.46 -59.64 -9.06
C ARG A 29 26.79 -58.85 -9.01
N ASP A 30 26.85 -58.07 -7.90
CA ASP A 30 27.87 -57.93 -6.84
C ASP A 30 29.33 -57.60 -7.24
N GLN A 31 30.07 -56.64 -6.64
CA GLN A 31 30.01 -56.01 -5.32
C GLN A 31 30.81 -54.67 -5.32
N ASP A 32 30.52 -53.80 -4.33
CA ASP A 32 31.36 -52.70 -3.77
C ASP A 32 31.04 -51.20 -4.08
N SER A 33 30.24 -50.65 -3.16
CA SER A 33 30.40 -49.37 -2.43
C SER A 33 30.05 -48.01 -3.08
N TYR A 34 29.22 -47.26 -2.33
CA TYR A 34 28.80 -45.85 -2.46
C TYR A 34 27.78 -45.49 -3.54
N ASN A 35 26.51 -45.80 -3.26
CA ASN A 35 25.35 -45.17 -3.90
C ASN A 35 25.06 -43.80 -3.27
N ASN A 36 25.03 -42.75 -4.10
CA ASN A 36 24.28 -41.53 -3.82
C ASN A 36 23.49 -41.15 -5.09
N ASN A 37 22.37 -41.84 -5.31
CA ASN A 37 21.39 -41.50 -6.34
C ASN A 37 20.05 -41.25 -5.64
N GLY A 38 19.79 -39.99 -5.32
CA GLY A 38 18.57 -39.50 -4.67
C GLY A 38 18.41 -37.99 -4.84
N SER A 39 18.73 -37.44 -6.02
CA SER A 39 18.92 -35.99 -6.19
C SER A 39 18.10 -35.34 -7.32
N ILE A 40 17.12 -36.02 -7.94
CA ILE A 40 16.26 -35.38 -8.96
C ILE A 40 14.77 -35.39 -8.56
N GLU A 41 14.22 -36.52 -8.11
CA GLU A 41 12.85 -36.52 -7.55
C GLU A 41 12.76 -35.86 -6.17
N ASN A 42 13.84 -35.96 -5.37
CA ASN A 42 13.88 -35.39 -4.03
C ASN A 42 14.18 -33.88 -4.06
N THR A 43 15.00 -33.39 -4.99
CA THR A 43 15.24 -31.94 -5.15
C THR A 43 14.00 -31.22 -5.64
N GLY A 44 13.25 -31.78 -6.60
CA GLY A 44 11.97 -31.19 -7.02
C GLY A 44 10.89 -31.23 -5.93
N LYS A 45 10.85 -32.26 -5.07
CA LYS A 45 9.93 -32.31 -3.91
C LYS A 45 10.35 -31.37 -2.78
N VAL A 46 11.65 -31.29 -2.47
CA VAL A 46 12.20 -30.37 -1.46
C VAL A 46 12.04 -28.93 -1.90
N GLN A 47 12.31 -28.60 -3.17
CA GLN A 47 12.11 -27.27 -3.73
C GLN A 47 10.62 -26.86 -3.75
N ASN A 48 9.71 -27.78 -4.07
CA ASN A 48 8.26 -27.52 -3.96
C ASN A 48 7.79 -27.34 -2.51
N GLN A 49 8.41 -28.05 -1.56
CA GLN A 49 8.09 -27.93 -0.13
C GLN A 49 8.70 -26.66 0.49
N GLU A 50 9.89 -26.25 0.07
CA GLU A 50 10.50 -24.97 0.41
C GLU A 50 9.71 -23.79 -0.20
N MET A 51 9.30 -23.86 -1.47
CA MET A 51 8.42 -22.84 -2.06
C MET A 51 7.06 -22.75 -1.36
N LYS A 52 6.52 -23.88 -0.87
CA LYS A 52 5.27 -23.90 -0.12
C LYS A 52 5.41 -23.25 1.28
N ASN A 53 6.59 -23.28 1.87
CA ASN A 53 6.81 -22.80 3.24
C ASN A 53 7.50 -21.44 3.31
N ASN A 54 8.31 -21.10 2.30
CA ASN A 54 9.18 -19.91 2.19
C ASN A 54 9.22 -19.42 0.73
N GLY A 55 8.06 -19.33 0.07
CA GLY A 55 7.99 -18.87 -1.32
C GLY A 55 8.66 -17.51 -1.50
N TYR A 56 9.16 -17.23 -2.72
CA TYR A 56 9.88 -15.99 -3.03
C TYR A 56 9.11 -14.73 -2.64
N GLY A 57 7.77 -14.77 -2.68
CA GLY A 57 6.91 -13.66 -2.25
C GLY A 57 7.05 -13.28 -0.78
N ASN A 58 7.45 -14.20 0.11
CA ASN A 58 7.72 -13.85 1.52
C ASN A 58 8.94 -12.92 1.62
N LEU A 59 10.02 -13.21 0.88
CA LEU A 59 11.23 -12.40 0.86
C LEU A 59 10.99 -11.04 0.21
N ILE A 60 10.21 -11.00 -0.86
CA ILE A 60 9.81 -9.76 -1.54
C ILE A 60 8.94 -8.89 -0.64
N ASN A 61 8.04 -9.50 0.14
CA ASN A 61 7.22 -8.79 1.14
C ASN A 61 8.01 -8.49 2.44
N GLY A 62 9.30 -8.22 2.33
CA GLY A 62 10.21 -7.82 3.42
C GLY A 62 10.91 -8.96 4.15
N GLY A 63 10.54 -10.23 3.90
CA GLY A 63 11.22 -11.39 4.47
C GLY A 63 11.17 -11.43 6.00
N TYR A 64 10.07 -10.97 6.58
CA TYR A 64 9.92 -10.81 8.03
C TYR A 64 9.61 -12.10 8.77
N ALA A 65 9.27 -13.16 8.04
CA ALA A 65 9.04 -14.48 8.60
C ALA A 65 9.57 -15.56 7.65
N ILE A 66 10.21 -16.58 8.20
CA ILE A 66 10.70 -17.74 7.48
C ILE A 66 10.48 -19.01 8.30
N TYR A 67 9.96 -20.05 7.67
CA TYR A 67 9.77 -21.37 8.26
C TYR A 67 11.04 -22.22 8.10
N ASP A 68 11.47 -22.86 9.17
CA ASP A 68 12.54 -23.85 9.14
C ASP A 68 12.29 -24.94 10.18
N ASN A 69 12.20 -26.19 9.71
CA ASN A 69 12.15 -27.40 10.54
C ASN A 69 11.14 -27.36 11.70
N GLY A 70 9.91 -26.94 11.42
CA GLY A 70 8.83 -26.88 12.42
C GLY A 70 8.81 -25.61 13.27
N TYR A 71 9.72 -24.67 13.01
CA TYR A 71 9.74 -23.35 13.62
C TYR A 71 9.51 -22.26 12.59
N ILE A 72 9.02 -21.11 13.04
CA ILE A 72 8.97 -19.86 12.29
C ILE A 72 9.91 -18.88 12.98
N TYR A 73 10.84 -18.30 12.22
CA TYR A 73 11.72 -17.23 12.66
C TYR A 73 11.16 -15.93 12.09
N PHE A 74 10.91 -14.96 12.96
CA PHE A 74 10.24 -13.73 12.54
C PHE A 74 10.67 -12.52 13.35
N THR A 75 10.55 -11.34 12.75
CA THR A 75 10.68 -10.07 13.48
C THR A 75 9.33 -9.67 14.05
N ASN A 76 9.27 -9.47 15.36
CA ASN A 76 8.03 -9.15 16.06
C ASN A 76 7.64 -7.68 15.85
N GLY A 77 6.89 -7.46 14.76
CA GLY A 77 6.30 -6.20 14.33
C GLY A 77 7.15 -5.46 13.29
N PHE A 78 6.46 -4.91 12.29
CA PHE A 78 7.02 -3.99 11.32
C PHE A 78 5.99 -2.89 11.01
N ALA A 79 6.26 -1.71 11.56
CA ALA A 79 5.99 -0.43 10.94
C ALA A 79 6.95 0.58 11.60
N PRO A 80 7.45 1.60 10.88
CA PRO A 80 8.23 2.68 11.48
C PRO A 80 7.55 3.35 12.71
N ASP A 81 6.22 3.18 12.80
CA ASP A 81 5.33 3.89 13.73
C ASP A 81 4.55 2.95 14.69
N LEU A 82 4.99 1.70 14.89
CA LEU A 82 4.38 0.79 15.89
C LEU A 82 5.11 0.90 17.25
N THR A 83 4.63 1.75 18.15
CA THR A 83 5.12 1.86 19.54
C THR A 83 4.85 0.62 20.42
N GLU A 84 4.01 -0.30 19.93
CA GLU A 84 3.62 -1.52 20.63
C GLU A 84 4.42 -2.76 20.20
N ALA A 85 5.25 -2.71 19.15
CA ALA A 85 6.13 -3.84 18.78
C ALA A 85 7.52 -3.66 19.40
N ASP A 86 8.17 -4.74 19.83
CA ASP A 86 9.56 -4.64 20.31
C ASP A 86 10.60 -4.70 19.16
N CYS A 87 10.14 -5.05 17.95
CA CYS A 87 10.90 -5.10 16.70
C CYS A 87 12.14 -6.00 16.82
N LYS A 88 12.03 -7.11 17.57
CA LYS A 88 13.13 -8.06 17.83
C LYS A 88 12.95 -9.35 17.03
N LEU A 89 14.04 -10.09 16.83
CA LEU A 89 14.00 -11.39 16.15
C LEU A 89 13.62 -12.49 17.14
N TYR A 90 12.54 -13.20 16.83
CA TYR A 90 11.98 -14.32 17.59
C TYR A 90 11.98 -15.60 16.77
N ARG A 91 11.82 -16.71 17.49
CA ARG A 91 11.44 -18.01 16.95
C ARG A 91 10.22 -18.51 17.69
N VAL A 92 9.30 -19.14 16.97
CA VAL A 92 8.09 -19.75 17.51
C VAL A 92 7.85 -21.11 16.85
N ASN A 93 7.08 -22.01 17.47
CA ASN A 93 6.64 -23.25 16.82
C ASN A 93 5.74 -22.92 15.61
N TYR A 94 5.60 -23.87 14.67
CA TYR A 94 4.80 -23.66 13.44
C TYR A 94 3.32 -23.32 13.68
N ASP A 95 2.81 -23.64 14.88
CA ASP A 95 1.47 -23.35 15.35
C ASP A 95 1.36 -22.03 16.12
N TRP A 96 2.47 -21.27 16.21
CA TRP A 96 2.66 -20.03 16.97
C TRP A 96 2.73 -20.19 18.48
N ALA A 97 2.98 -21.41 18.98
CA ALA A 97 3.26 -21.64 20.39
C ALA A 97 4.73 -21.39 20.77
N GLU A 98 4.96 -21.09 22.05
CA GLU A 98 6.31 -21.01 22.66
C GLU A 98 7.26 -19.98 22.02
N PRO A 99 6.86 -18.70 21.91
CA PRO A 99 7.74 -17.67 21.36
C PRO A 99 9.01 -17.53 22.21
N THR A 100 10.16 -17.53 21.53
CA THR A 100 11.49 -17.43 22.13
C THR A 100 12.27 -16.32 21.41
N LYS A 101 12.69 -15.29 22.14
CA LYS A 101 13.54 -14.24 21.58
C LYS A 101 14.91 -14.80 21.22
N ILE A 102 15.38 -14.51 20.01
CA ILE A 102 16.68 -14.94 19.48
C ILE A 102 17.69 -13.79 19.56
N LEU A 103 17.32 -12.60 19.08
CA LEU A 103 18.20 -11.41 19.09
C LEU A 103 17.43 -10.15 19.42
N ASP A 104 18.13 -9.14 19.95
CA ASP A 104 17.61 -7.77 20.10
C ASP A 104 17.73 -6.93 18.81
N ASP A 105 18.03 -7.56 17.67
CA ASP A 105 18.08 -6.89 16.37
C ASP A 105 16.70 -6.81 15.71
N THR A 106 16.47 -5.72 15.00
CA THR A 106 15.36 -5.60 14.03
C THR A 106 15.81 -6.17 12.69
N ALA A 107 15.43 -7.42 12.41
CA ALA A 107 15.87 -8.17 11.24
C ALA A 107 14.89 -8.04 10.07
N GLU A 108 15.40 -7.73 8.88
CA GLU A 108 14.68 -7.74 7.60
C GLU A 108 15.38 -8.70 6.62
N GLY A 109 14.63 -9.25 5.66
CA GLY A 109 15.17 -10.17 4.67
C GLY A 109 15.76 -11.44 5.31
N ILE A 110 15.05 -12.03 6.26
CA ILE A 110 15.53 -13.18 7.03
C ILE A 110 15.73 -14.38 6.10
N ASN A 111 16.96 -14.86 6.00
CA ASN A 111 17.34 -16.06 5.26
C ASN A 111 17.93 -17.09 6.22
N ILE A 112 17.65 -18.38 6.02
CA ILE A 112 18.18 -19.47 6.85
C ILE A 112 18.95 -20.47 6.01
N VAL A 113 20.19 -20.77 6.41
CA VAL A 113 21.00 -21.86 5.84
C VAL A 113 21.66 -22.66 6.95
N GLY A 114 21.27 -23.93 7.07
CA GLY A 114 21.73 -24.80 8.15
C GLY A 114 21.36 -24.22 9.51
N ASP A 115 22.35 -24.00 10.38
CA ASP A 115 22.14 -23.45 11.73
C ASP A 115 22.23 -21.91 11.80
N TRP A 116 22.33 -21.23 10.66
CA TRP A 116 22.58 -19.80 10.58
C TRP A 116 21.39 -19.04 10.03
N ILE A 117 21.18 -17.84 10.60
CA ILE A 117 20.26 -16.81 10.15
C ILE A 117 21.11 -15.70 9.52
N TYR A 118 20.74 -15.23 8.34
CA TYR A 118 21.32 -14.10 7.62
C TYR A 118 20.23 -13.04 7.44
N TYR A 119 20.54 -11.78 7.72
CA TYR A 119 19.53 -10.72 7.75
C TYR A 119 20.16 -9.33 7.65
N ILE A 120 19.34 -8.37 7.24
CA ILE A 120 19.64 -6.94 7.30
C ILE A 120 19.20 -6.43 8.67
N ASN A 121 20.09 -5.75 9.39
CA ASN A 121 19.81 -5.20 10.71
C ASN A 121 19.40 -3.72 10.61
N LEU A 122 18.10 -3.47 10.64
CA LEU A 122 17.52 -2.12 10.60
C LEU A 122 17.98 -1.28 11.78
N SER A 123 18.08 -1.89 12.96
CA SER A 123 18.50 -1.22 14.19
C SER A 123 19.98 -0.82 14.21
N ASP A 124 20.79 -1.32 13.26
CA ASP A 124 22.19 -0.93 13.04
C ASP A 124 22.40 -0.41 11.60
N GLY A 125 21.51 0.47 11.15
CA GLY A 125 21.71 1.21 9.90
C GLY A 125 21.59 0.35 8.63
N HIS A 126 20.80 -0.73 8.68
CA HIS A 126 20.57 -1.68 7.60
C HIS A 126 21.84 -2.42 7.13
N LYS A 127 22.74 -2.72 8.07
CA LYS A 127 23.95 -3.52 7.79
C LYS A 127 23.62 -5.01 7.70
N LEU A 128 24.48 -5.76 7.02
CA LEU A 128 24.29 -7.20 6.82
C LEU A 128 24.94 -8.01 7.94
N TYR A 129 24.15 -8.87 8.57
CA TYR A 129 24.54 -9.70 9.71
C TYR A 129 24.27 -11.19 9.48
N LYS A 130 24.93 -12.02 10.29
CA LYS A 130 24.51 -13.39 10.54
C LYS A 130 24.59 -13.75 12.02
N ALA A 131 23.80 -14.73 12.44
CA ALA A 131 23.83 -15.30 13.79
C ALA A 131 23.40 -16.77 13.77
N ARG A 132 23.72 -17.52 14.83
CA ARG A 132 23.14 -18.85 15.03
C ARG A 132 21.64 -18.74 15.33
N LYS A 133 20.89 -19.80 15.05
CA LYS A 133 19.46 -19.91 15.39
C LYS A 133 19.13 -19.77 16.88
N ASP A 134 20.13 -19.88 17.75
CA ASP A 134 20.02 -19.65 19.20
C ASP A 134 20.45 -18.24 19.65
N GLY A 135 20.77 -17.36 18.69
CA GLY A 135 21.21 -15.98 18.95
C GLY A 135 22.71 -15.84 19.24
N THR A 136 23.44 -16.94 19.36
CA THR A 136 24.89 -16.90 19.58
C THR A 136 25.66 -16.60 18.29
N GLN A 137 26.95 -16.28 18.43
CA GLN A 137 27.87 -16.02 17.29
C GLN A 137 27.35 -14.97 16.29
N ARG A 138 26.56 -14.00 16.77
CA ARG A 138 26.14 -12.84 15.99
C ARG A 138 27.36 -12.07 15.48
N MET A 139 27.45 -11.87 14.17
CA MET A 139 28.55 -11.17 13.52
C MET A 139 28.08 -10.37 12.31
N MET A 140 28.68 -9.19 12.12
CA MET A 140 28.49 -8.36 10.94
C MET A 140 29.28 -8.96 9.77
N LEU A 141 28.66 -9.04 8.60
CA LEU A 141 29.28 -9.49 7.35
C LEU A 141 29.60 -8.31 6.42
N HIS A 142 28.80 -7.25 6.47
CA HIS A 142 29.04 -6.02 5.72
C HIS A 142 28.52 -4.81 6.49
N ASP A 143 29.27 -3.72 6.42
CA ASP A 143 29.16 -2.51 7.24
C ASP A 143 28.48 -1.32 6.54
N GLU A 144 28.14 -1.45 5.25
CA GLU A 144 27.36 -0.47 4.51
C GLU A 144 25.86 -0.82 4.52
N ARG A 145 25.03 0.18 4.20
CA ARG A 145 23.57 0.05 4.13
C ARG A 145 23.18 -0.86 2.97
N CYS A 146 22.49 -1.96 3.29
CA CYS A 146 21.94 -2.91 2.33
C CYS A 146 20.44 -2.68 2.10
N SER A 147 19.99 -2.82 0.85
CA SER A 147 18.56 -2.79 0.48
C SER A 147 17.92 -4.17 0.43
N THR A 148 18.67 -5.21 0.06
CA THR A 148 18.13 -6.56 -0.13
C THR A 148 19.19 -7.64 0.08
N ILE A 149 18.75 -8.84 0.42
CA ILE A 149 19.57 -10.02 0.65
C ILE A 149 18.85 -11.29 0.17
N TYR A 150 19.59 -12.18 -0.49
CA TYR A 150 19.16 -13.53 -0.82
C TYR A 150 20.30 -14.52 -0.63
N VAL A 151 20.05 -15.66 0.01
CA VAL A 151 21.08 -16.69 0.25
C VAL A 151 20.74 -17.96 -0.53
N GLN A 152 21.65 -18.41 -1.40
CA GLN A 152 21.53 -19.67 -2.15
C GLN A 152 22.79 -20.51 -2.00
N GLY A 153 22.67 -21.66 -1.33
CA GLY A 153 23.79 -22.54 -1.04
C GLY A 153 24.88 -21.83 -0.25
N ASP A 154 26.10 -21.80 -0.77
CA ASP A 154 27.26 -21.16 -0.11
C ASP A 154 27.39 -19.66 -0.37
N TRP A 155 26.44 -19.04 -1.08
CA TRP A 155 26.54 -17.66 -1.54
C TRP A 155 25.42 -16.78 -1.00
N ILE A 156 25.80 -15.57 -0.59
CA ILE A 156 24.93 -14.45 -0.25
C ILE A 156 24.98 -13.47 -1.42
N TYR A 157 23.82 -13.07 -1.93
CA TYR A 157 23.64 -12.00 -2.91
C TYR A 157 22.97 -10.85 -2.18
N PHE A 158 23.52 -9.63 -2.32
CA PHE A 158 23.00 -8.47 -1.61
C PHE A 158 23.31 -7.19 -2.37
N SER A 159 22.47 -6.17 -2.20
CA SER A 159 22.69 -4.86 -2.80
C SER A 159 22.89 -3.80 -1.74
N THR A 160 23.74 -2.81 -2.03
CA THR A 160 23.85 -1.59 -1.23
C THR A 160 22.90 -0.52 -1.73
N TRP A 161 22.60 0.45 -0.87
CA TRP A 161 21.76 1.61 -1.18
C TRP A 161 22.35 2.85 -0.53
N PHE A 162 22.52 3.91 -1.31
CA PHE A 162 22.97 5.22 -0.84
C PHE A 162 22.43 6.34 -1.74
N VAL A 163 22.45 7.58 -1.25
CA VAL A 163 21.97 8.74 -2.01
C VAL A 163 23.13 9.64 -2.40
N VAL A 164 23.31 9.89 -3.70
CA VAL A 164 24.34 10.80 -4.24
C VAL A 164 23.67 11.91 -5.04
N GLY A 165 23.82 13.16 -4.58
CA GLY A 165 23.30 14.32 -5.31
C GLY A 165 21.77 14.28 -5.54
N GLY A 166 21.02 13.69 -4.60
CA GLY A 166 19.57 13.52 -4.69
C GLY A 166 19.10 12.33 -5.53
N LYS A 167 20.02 11.46 -5.98
CA LYS A 167 19.71 10.23 -6.71
C LYS A 167 20.01 9.00 -5.86
N ILE A 168 19.14 8.00 -5.95
CA ILE A 168 19.40 6.67 -5.40
C ILE A 168 20.46 5.99 -6.26
N ASP A 169 21.45 5.41 -5.60
CA ASP A 169 22.58 4.70 -6.19
C ASP A 169 22.93 3.50 -5.30
N GLY A 170 23.63 2.52 -5.86
CA GLY A 170 23.84 1.25 -5.19
C GLY A 170 24.62 0.26 -6.04
N ASP A 171 25.08 -0.80 -5.39
CA ASP A 171 25.89 -1.83 -6.02
C ASP A 171 25.38 -3.22 -5.64
N LEU A 172 25.31 -4.11 -6.63
CA LEU A 172 24.96 -5.51 -6.43
C LEU A 172 26.22 -6.34 -6.23
N TYR A 173 26.27 -7.10 -5.14
CA TYR A 173 27.40 -7.95 -4.74
C TYR A 173 26.98 -9.41 -4.55
N LYS A 174 27.98 -10.30 -4.57
CA LYS A 174 27.91 -11.61 -3.92
C LYS A 174 29.09 -11.82 -2.99
N MET A 175 28.91 -12.67 -1.98
CA MET A 175 29.99 -13.14 -1.12
C MET A 175 29.69 -14.54 -0.59
N LYS A 176 30.69 -15.25 -0.07
CA LYS A 176 30.47 -16.51 0.62
C LYS A 176 29.73 -16.30 1.94
N ILE A 177 29.00 -17.32 2.40
CA ILE A 177 28.25 -17.31 3.67
C ILE A 177 29.13 -17.10 4.92
N ASP A 178 30.45 -17.24 4.81
CA ASP A 178 31.42 -16.90 5.85
C ASP A 178 31.89 -15.43 5.82
N GLY A 179 31.46 -14.65 4.83
CA GLY A 179 31.86 -13.26 4.58
C GLY A 179 33.09 -13.11 3.66
N SER A 180 33.69 -14.22 3.21
CA SER A 180 34.84 -14.18 2.29
C SER A 180 34.41 -14.02 0.83
N ASN A 181 35.38 -13.79 -0.06
CA ASN A 181 35.19 -13.73 -1.52
C ASN A 181 34.06 -12.78 -1.95
N LYS A 182 34.03 -11.57 -1.38
CA LYS A 182 33.12 -10.51 -1.82
C LYS A 182 33.51 -10.04 -3.22
N GLU A 183 32.56 -10.10 -4.15
CA GLU A 183 32.70 -9.75 -5.56
C GLU A 183 31.54 -8.83 -5.96
N LYS A 184 31.86 -7.74 -6.67
CA LYS A 184 30.85 -6.86 -7.27
C LYS A 184 30.33 -7.50 -8.57
N LEU A 185 29.01 -7.52 -8.74
CA LEU A 185 28.33 -8.07 -9.91
C LEU A 185 27.82 -6.98 -10.86
N SER A 186 27.29 -5.87 -10.32
CA SER A 186 26.72 -4.77 -11.11
C SER A 186 26.78 -3.45 -10.33
N ASP A 187 26.67 -2.32 -11.04
CA ASP A 187 26.48 -0.97 -10.49
C ASP A 187 24.96 -0.65 -10.32
N ASP A 188 24.13 -1.69 -10.13
CA ASP A 188 22.69 -1.51 -9.97
C ASP A 188 22.33 -1.50 -8.48
N CYS A 189 21.48 -0.55 -8.09
CA CYS A 189 20.79 -0.57 -6.80
C CYS A 189 19.62 -1.55 -6.89
N ALA A 190 19.87 -2.81 -6.55
CA ALA A 190 18.88 -3.87 -6.67
C ALA A 190 17.92 -3.91 -5.47
N GLU A 191 16.64 -4.13 -5.78
CA GLU A 191 15.55 -4.38 -4.84
C GLU A 191 14.81 -5.67 -5.21
N SER A 192 14.06 -6.24 -4.26
CA SER A 192 13.26 -7.46 -4.49
C SER A 192 14.06 -8.59 -5.13
N LEU A 193 15.27 -8.87 -4.63
CA LEU A 193 16.22 -9.78 -5.27
C LEU A 193 15.87 -11.25 -5.02
N ILE A 194 15.88 -12.04 -6.09
CA ILE A 194 15.69 -13.49 -6.07
C ILE A 194 16.79 -14.17 -6.86
N VAL A 195 17.32 -15.27 -6.34
CA VAL A 195 18.16 -16.19 -7.11
C VAL A 195 17.41 -17.48 -7.37
N LYS A 196 17.26 -17.83 -8.66
CA LYS A 196 16.70 -19.10 -9.11
C LYS A 196 17.70 -19.75 -10.06
N ASP A 197 18.13 -20.96 -9.70
CA ASP A 197 19.15 -21.72 -10.43
C ASP A 197 20.45 -20.92 -10.58
N ASN A 198 20.79 -20.52 -11.81
CA ASN A 198 21.98 -19.73 -12.13
C ASN A 198 21.66 -18.28 -12.52
N TRP A 199 20.45 -17.80 -12.21
CA TRP A 199 19.98 -16.47 -12.55
C TRP A 199 19.57 -15.68 -11.32
N ILE A 200 19.94 -14.41 -11.32
CA ILE A 200 19.49 -13.39 -10.36
C ILE A 200 18.42 -12.57 -11.06
N TYR A 201 17.27 -12.38 -10.40
CA TYR A 201 16.15 -11.53 -10.82
C TYR A 201 16.00 -10.42 -9.79
N TYR A 202 15.87 -9.17 -10.24
CA TYR A 202 15.79 -8.03 -9.32
C TYR A 202 15.17 -6.81 -10.01
N LEU A 203 14.54 -5.94 -9.21
CA LEU A 203 14.16 -4.61 -9.65
C LEU A 203 15.36 -3.68 -9.52
N SER A 204 15.53 -2.78 -10.48
CA SER A 204 16.49 -1.68 -10.40
C SER A 204 15.83 -0.41 -10.92
N GLU A 205 16.01 0.67 -10.19
CA GLU A 205 15.59 2.00 -10.63
C GLU A 205 16.48 2.51 -11.76
N GLU A 206 15.87 3.22 -12.71
CA GLU A 206 16.57 3.94 -13.75
C GLU A 206 16.16 5.41 -13.78
N TYR A 207 17.17 6.27 -13.97
CA TYR A 207 16.93 7.67 -14.26
C TYR A 207 16.50 7.82 -15.72
N VAL A 208 15.26 8.29 -15.92
CA VAL A 208 14.76 8.66 -17.25
C VAL A 208 14.90 10.18 -17.44
N PRO A 209 15.72 10.66 -18.39
CA PRO A 209 15.88 12.10 -18.61
C PRO A 209 14.55 12.76 -18.97
N GLY A 210 14.13 13.72 -18.14
CA GLY A 210 12.88 14.47 -18.32
C GLY A 210 11.72 14.01 -17.44
N ASP A 211 11.84 12.87 -16.76
CA ASP A 211 10.87 12.43 -15.75
C ASP A 211 11.30 12.91 -14.35
N VAL A 212 10.31 13.27 -13.53
CA VAL A 212 10.50 13.68 -12.12
C VAL A 212 10.57 12.47 -11.18
N ILE A 213 10.08 11.31 -11.64
CA ILE A 213 9.94 10.08 -10.85
C ILE A 213 10.85 9.00 -11.46
N HIS A 214 11.60 8.30 -10.60
CA HIS A 214 12.41 7.14 -10.99
C HIS A 214 11.52 5.98 -11.40
N LYS A 215 11.89 5.27 -12.47
CA LYS A 215 11.15 4.09 -12.94
C LYS A 215 11.91 2.83 -12.60
N SER A 216 11.21 1.86 -12.03
CA SER A 216 11.77 0.56 -11.69
C SER A 216 11.49 -0.46 -12.78
N TYR A 217 12.53 -1.21 -13.18
CA TYR A 217 12.43 -2.24 -14.20
C TYR A 217 12.97 -3.57 -13.69
N LEU A 218 12.42 -4.67 -14.19
CA LEU A 218 12.87 -6.02 -13.86
C LEU A 218 14.06 -6.45 -14.72
N TYR A 219 15.15 -6.78 -14.06
CA TYR A 219 16.39 -7.27 -14.63
C TYR A 219 16.61 -8.74 -14.34
N LYS A 220 17.39 -9.37 -15.22
CA LYS A 220 18.05 -10.64 -14.91
C LYS A 220 19.51 -10.64 -15.29
N MET A 221 20.31 -11.39 -14.55
CA MET A 221 21.72 -11.64 -14.86
C MET A 221 22.16 -13.01 -14.35
N LYS A 222 23.26 -13.56 -14.86
CA LYS A 222 23.86 -14.77 -14.29
C LYS A 222 24.51 -14.48 -12.94
N THR A 223 24.61 -15.51 -12.10
CA THR A 223 25.26 -15.41 -10.77
C THR A 223 26.76 -15.05 -10.79
N ASP A 224 27.37 -15.05 -11.97
CA ASP A 224 28.75 -14.63 -12.20
C ASP A 224 28.88 -13.17 -12.66
N GLY A 225 27.77 -12.43 -12.77
CA GLY A 225 27.78 -11.03 -13.23
C GLY A 225 27.47 -10.87 -14.72
N THR A 226 27.48 -11.96 -15.49
CA THR A 226 27.35 -11.89 -16.95
C THR A 226 25.89 -11.90 -17.41
N GLU A 227 25.66 -11.61 -18.69
CA GLU A 227 24.34 -11.68 -19.33
C GLU A 227 23.25 -10.84 -18.63
N LYS A 228 23.64 -9.69 -18.04
CA LYS A 228 22.69 -8.70 -17.54
C LYS A 228 21.83 -8.16 -18.68
N ASN A 229 20.52 -8.35 -18.58
CA ASN A 229 19.54 -7.82 -19.51
C ASN A 229 18.23 -7.50 -18.80
N ARG A 230 17.50 -6.49 -19.30
CA ARG A 230 16.13 -6.21 -18.90
C ARG A 230 15.21 -7.34 -19.38
N ILE A 231 14.24 -7.76 -18.56
CA ILE A 231 13.25 -8.79 -18.94
C ILE A 231 12.13 -8.18 -19.79
N SER A 232 11.69 -6.97 -19.45
CA SER A 232 10.59 -6.26 -20.09
C SER A 232 10.76 -4.75 -19.95
N ASP A 233 10.27 -3.97 -20.92
CA ASP A 233 10.25 -2.49 -20.87
C ASP A 233 9.08 -1.94 -20.04
N GLU A 234 8.35 -2.81 -19.37
CA GLU A 234 7.26 -2.47 -18.46
C GLU A 234 7.83 -1.98 -17.13
N GLU A 235 7.33 -0.83 -16.68
CA GLU A 235 7.60 -0.32 -15.34
C GLU A 235 6.90 -1.21 -14.29
N MET A 236 7.63 -1.56 -13.23
CA MET A 236 7.17 -2.49 -12.19
C MET A 236 7.43 -1.93 -10.80
N HIS A 237 6.39 -1.89 -9.96
CA HIS A 237 6.52 -1.55 -8.54
C HIS A 237 6.92 -2.75 -7.69
N SER A 238 6.40 -3.93 -8.00
CA SER A 238 6.73 -5.17 -7.29
C SER A 238 6.58 -6.36 -8.22
N PHE A 239 7.30 -7.45 -7.94
CA PHE A 239 7.15 -8.71 -8.66
C PHE A 239 7.28 -9.90 -7.73
N VAL A 240 6.61 -11.01 -8.04
CA VAL A 240 6.82 -12.32 -7.41
C VAL A 240 7.08 -13.34 -8.52
N LEU A 241 8.16 -14.09 -8.37
CA LEU A 241 8.47 -15.23 -9.23
C LEU A 241 7.79 -16.49 -8.69
N TYR A 242 7.12 -17.25 -9.55
CA TYR A 242 6.66 -18.60 -9.21
C TYR A 242 6.84 -19.51 -10.43
N ASP A 243 7.68 -20.54 -10.28
CA ASP A 243 8.07 -21.42 -11.37
C ASP A 243 8.55 -20.65 -12.62
N GLN A 244 7.78 -20.67 -13.72
CA GLN A 244 8.11 -20.04 -15.00
C GLN A 244 7.34 -18.72 -15.23
N TRP A 245 6.64 -18.22 -14.21
CA TRP A 245 5.80 -17.04 -14.28
C TRP A 245 6.32 -15.91 -13.41
N ILE A 246 6.19 -14.69 -13.92
CA ILE A 246 6.42 -13.44 -13.19
C ILE A 246 5.06 -12.79 -13.01
N TYR A 247 4.63 -12.68 -11.77
CA TYR A 247 3.49 -11.86 -11.36
C TYR A 247 4.03 -10.50 -10.95
N PHE A 248 3.41 -9.40 -11.36
CA PHE A 248 3.92 -8.06 -11.05
C PHE A 248 2.82 -7.01 -11.01
N THR A 249 3.08 -5.91 -10.33
CA THR A 249 2.25 -4.70 -10.37
C THR A 249 2.88 -3.62 -11.24
N ASP A 250 2.05 -2.94 -12.03
CA ASP A 250 2.48 -1.79 -12.83
C ASP A 250 2.44 -0.47 -12.03
N HIS A 251 2.74 0.65 -12.69
CA HIS A 251 2.71 2.00 -12.11
C HIS A 251 1.33 2.46 -11.61
N ASN A 252 0.25 1.77 -11.99
CA ASN A 252 -1.11 2.02 -11.48
C ASN A 252 -1.51 1.02 -10.40
N ASP A 253 -0.56 0.22 -9.90
CA ASP A 253 -0.74 -0.87 -8.97
C ASP A 253 -1.68 -1.98 -9.48
N LYS A 254 -1.89 -2.08 -10.81
CA LYS A 254 -2.66 -3.17 -11.40
C LYS A 254 -1.79 -4.39 -11.54
N MET A 255 -2.38 -5.58 -11.34
CA MET A 255 -1.61 -6.82 -11.33
C MET A 255 -1.65 -7.54 -12.68
N TYR A 256 -0.48 -7.92 -13.16
CA TYR A 256 -0.24 -8.62 -14.42
C TYR A 256 0.57 -9.89 -14.19
N MET A 257 0.56 -10.76 -15.19
CA MET A 257 1.43 -11.93 -15.31
C MET A 257 2.14 -11.91 -16.66
N MET A 258 3.37 -12.39 -16.69
CA MET A 258 4.11 -12.71 -17.92
C MET A 258 4.99 -13.94 -17.71
N ASP A 259 5.45 -14.56 -18.79
CA ASP A 259 6.43 -15.64 -18.66
C ASP A 259 7.81 -15.12 -18.22
N ILE A 260 8.65 -16.00 -17.69
CA ILE A 260 10.00 -15.68 -17.20
C ILE A 260 10.96 -15.14 -18.28
N SER A 261 10.56 -15.22 -19.55
CA SER A 261 11.30 -14.64 -20.68
C SER A 261 10.79 -13.24 -21.06
N GLY A 262 9.79 -12.71 -20.35
CA GLY A 262 9.22 -11.38 -20.56
C GLY A 262 8.09 -11.33 -21.60
N ASN A 263 7.60 -12.47 -22.09
CA ASN A 263 6.53 -12.51 -23.10
C ASN A 263 5.18 -12.90 -22.48
N ASN A 264 4.14 -12.93 -23.32
CA ASN A 264 2.80 -13.38 -22.95
C ASN A 264 2.20 -12.61 -21.76
N LYS A 265 2.41 -11.28 -21.73
CA LYS A 265 1.80 -10.39 -20.72
C LYS A 265 0.27 -10.48 -20.76
N SER A 266 -0.35 -10.67 -19.61
CA SER A 266 -1.80 -10.66 -19.41
C SER A 266 -2.19 -9.96 -18.12
N LEU A 267 -3.26 -9.17 -18.15
CA LEU A 267 -3.86 -8.58 -16.95
C LEU A 267 -4.53 -9.66 -16.10
N ILE A 268 -4.30 -9.60 -14.78
CA ILE A 268 -4.95 -10.48 -13.80
C ILE A 268 -6.11 -9.76 -13.11
N THR A 269 -5.90 -8.54 -12.62
CA THR A 269 -6.96 -7.72 -12.00
C THR A 269 -6.69 -6.22 -12.17
N GLU A 270 -7.78 -5.45 -12.26
CA GLU A 270 -7.80 -3.98 -12.27
C GLU A 270 -7.79 -3.37 -10.86
N ASP A 271 -7.89 -4.20 -9.82
CA ASP A 271 -7.79 -3.73 -8.44
C ASP A 271 -6.39 -3.14 -8.20
N LYS A 272 -6.31 -2.08 -7.40
CA LYS A 272 -5.03 -1.56 -6.92
C LYS A 272 -4.44 -2.50 -5.86
N VAL A 273 -3.34 -3.14 -6.19
CA VAL A 273 -2.66 -4.16 -5.37
C VAL A 273 -1.44 -3.56 -4.68
N PHE A 274 -1.44 -3.56 -3.34
CA PHE A 274 -0.30 -3.07 -2.55
C PHE A 274 0.82 -4.11 -2.45
N ASN A 275 0.50 -5.28 -1.88
CA ASN A 275 1.38 -6.44 -1.79
C ASN A 275 0.61 -7.69 -2.19
N PHE A 276 1.33 -8.68 -2.70
CA PHE A 276 0.75 -9.96 -3.05
C PHE A 276 1.74 -11.10 -2.87
N ASN A 277 1.23 -12.31 -2.81
CA ASN A 277 1.99 -13.55 -2.69
C ASN A 277 1.22 -14.68 -3.38
N THR A 278 1.88 -15.81 -3.68
CA THR A 278 1.25 -16.90 -4.44
C THR A 278 1.76 -18.27 -4.01
N ASP A 279 0.85 -19.24 -3.94
CA ASP A 279 1.16 -20.66 -3.78
C ASP A 279 1.20 -21.40 -5.15
N GLY A 280 1.10 -20.65 -6.25
CA GLY A 280 1.02 -21.13 -7.62
C GLY A 280 -0.38 -21.53 -8.09
N LYS A 281 -1.33 -21.75 -7.18
CA LYS A 281 -2.74 -22.03 -7.50
C LYS A 281 -3.58 -20.77 -7.38
N TRP A 282 -3.29 -19.96 -6.38
CA TRP A 282 -3.95 -18.72 -6.04
C TRP A 282 -2.92 -17.62 -5.78
N ILE A 283 -3.29 -16.41 -6.18
CA ILE A 283 -2.58 -15.19 -5.81
C ILE A 283 -3.40 -14.54 -4.69
N TYR A 284 -2.74 -14.28 -3.58
CA TYR A 284 -3.29 -13.62 -2.40
C TYR A 284 -2.78 -12.21 -2.37
N TYR A 285 -3.66 -11.22 -2.28
CA TYR A 285 -3.27 -9.83 -2.44
C TYR A 285 -4.05 -8.89 -1.54
N CYS A 286 -3.39 -7.81 -1.16
CA CYS A 286 -3.94 -6.70 -0.38
C CYS A 286 -4.55 -5.67 -1.35
N ASN A 287 -5.87 -5.48 -1.26
CA ASN A 287 -6.62 -4.62 -2.17
C ASN A 287 -6.75 -3.19 -1.61
N LEU A 288 -5.94 -2.27 -2.12
CA LEU A 288 -6.00 -0.85 -1.74
C LEU A 288 -7.34 -0.21 -2.07
N SER A 289 -8.04 -0.71 -3.09
CA SER A 289 -9.33 -0.16 -3.50
C SER A 289 -10.46 -0.53 -2.54
N ASP A 290 -10.27 -1.55 -1.71
CA ASP A 290 -11.18 -1.95 -0.62
C ASP A 290 -10.43 -1.94 0.72
N PHE A 291 -9.75 -0.82 1.01
CA PHE A 291 -9.16 -0.53 2.32
C PHE A 291 -8.18 -1.61 2.82
N GLU A 292 -7.29 -2.07 1.93
CA GLU A 292 -6.23 -3.03 2.23
C GLU A 292 -6.74 -4.40 2.71
N LYS A 293 -7.97 -4.78 2.36
CA LYS A 293 -8.51 -6.10 2.68
C LYS A 293 -7.83 -7.21 1.88
N LEU A 294 -7.87 -8.41 2.43
CA LEU A 294 -7.28 -9.59 1.80
C LEU A 294 -8.21 -10.20 0.76
N TYR A 295 -7.67 -10.39 -0.44
CA TYR A 295 -8.34 -11.06 -1.54
C TYR A 295 -7.51 -12.24 -2.02
N ARG A 296 -8.16 -13.17 -2.73
CA ARG A 296 -7.47 -14.12 -3.60
C ARG A 296 -8.06 -14.16 -4.99
N ILE A 297 -7.22 -14.48 -5.97
CA ILE A 297 -7.59 -14.61 -7.37
C ILE A 297 -6.75 -15.68 -8.04
N LYS A 298 -7.29 -16.40 -9.03
CA LYS A 298 -6.48 -17.35 -9.79
C LYS A 298 -5.52 -16.61 -10.72
N PRO A 299 -4.39 -17.23 -11.10
CA PRO A 299 -3.47 -16.64 -12.09
C PRO A 299 -4.13 -16.23 -13.40
N ASP A 300 -5.17 -16.93 -13.84
CA ASP A 300 -5.93 -16.61 -15.06
C ASP A 300 -6.93 -15.44 -14.90
N GLY A 301 -6.95 -14.78 -13.74
CA GLY A 301 -7.86 -13.68 -13.40
C GLY A 301 -9.26 -14.14 -12.97
N SER A 302 -9.55 -15.45 -12.99
CA SER A 302 -10.85 -15.98 -12.60
C SER A 302 -10.93 -16.25 -11.09
N GLY A 303 -12.16 -16.45 -10.58
CA GLY A 303 -12.38 -16.87 -9.20
C GLY A 303 -12.00 -15.84 -8.15
N LYS A 304 -11.92 -14.55 -8.51
CA LYS A 304 -11.65 -13.45 -7.59
C LYS A 304 -12.65 -13.45 -6.44
N GLU A 305 -12.16 -13.51 -5.21
CA GLU A 305 -12.98 -13.45 -4.00
C GLU A 305 -12.25 -12.76 -2.85
N LYS A 306 -13.02 -12.13 -1.98
CA LYS A 306 -12.50 -11.55 -0.74
C LYS A 306 -12.30 -12.67 0.27
N LEU A 307 -11.13 -12.70 0.89
CA LEU A 307 -10.73 -13.74 1.84
C LEU A 307 -10.89 -13.29 3.29
N SER A 308 -10.67 -12.01 3.58
CA SER A 308 -10.90 -11.42 4.91
C SER A 308 -11.40 -9.98 4.77
N GLU A 309 -12.24 -9.55 5.71
CA GLU A 309 -12.66 -8.15 5.85
C GLU A 309 -11.64 -7.32 6.66
N THR A 310 -10.61 -7.97 7.21
CA THR A 310 -9.55 -7.36 7.99
C THR A 310 -8.47 -6.77 7.07
N ARG A 311 -7.97 -5.57 7.43
CA ARG A 311 -6.81 -4.94 6.80
C ARG A 311 -5.60 -5.87 6.90
N SER A 312 -4.97 -6.20 5.77
CA SER A 312 -4.01 -7.32 5.65
C SER A 312 -2.77 -6.98 4.79
N PRO A 313 -1.94 -6.00 5.19
CA PRO A 313 -0.69 -5.69 4.50
C PRO A 313 0.40 -6.76 4.79
N PHE A 314 1.46 -6.78 3.97
CA PHE A 314 2.65 -7.63 4.18
C PHE A 314 2.33 -9.14 4.26
N ILE A 315 1.72 -9.67 3.21
CA ILE A 315 1.21 -11.05 3.15
C ILE A 315 2.36 -12.08 3.04
N HIS A 316 2.46 -12.98 4.01
CA HIS A 316 3.40 -14.10 4.04
C HIS A 316 2.64 -15.43 4.00
N ILE A 317 3.12 -16.39 3.22
CA ILE A 317 2.55 -17.74 3.14
C ILE A 317 3.49 -18.72 3.83
N VAL A 318 3.00 -19.42 4.84
CA VAL A 318 3.74 -20.50 5.51
C VAL A 318 2.85 -21.73 5.63
N GLY A 319 3.14 -22.77 4.85
CA GLY A 319 2.38 -24.01 4.84
C GLY A 319 1.01 -23.82 4.20
N ASP A 320 -0.06 -24.05 4.96
CA ASP A 320 -1.46 -23.86 4.50
C ASP A 320 -2.09 -22.58 5.07
N TRP A 321 -1.27 -21.66 5.60
CA TRP A 321 -1.68 -20.45 6.27
C TRP A 321 -1.11 -19.21 5.58
N ILE A 322 -1.93 -18.17 5.56
CA ILE A 322 -1.54 -16.80 5.23
C ILE A 322 -1.39 -16.06 6.55
N TYR A 323 -0.28 -15.35 6.67
CA TYR A 323 0.04 -14.48 7.78
C TYR A 323 0.13 -13.05 7.27
N PHE A 324 -0.43 -12.12 8.00
CA PHE A 324 -0.27 -10.69 7.74
C PHE A 324 0.02 -9.99 9.06
N ILE A 325 0.92 -9.02 8.99
CA ILE A 325 1.67 -8.58 10.17
C ILE A 325 0.93 -7.42 10.82
N TYR A 326 0.20 -7.72 11.90
CA TYR A 326 -0.09 -6.82 13.01
C TYR A 326 0.27 -7.59 14.29
N LEU A 327 1.46 -7.35 14.84
CA LEU A 327 1.94 -8.04 16.04
C LEU A 327 2.00 -7.06 17.21
N HIS A 328 1.45 -7.43 18.37
CA HIS A 328 1.44 -6.63 19.59
C HIS A 328 2.55 -7.05 20.57
N LYS A 329 2.93 -6.15 21.47
CA LYS A 329 3.91 -6.44 22.54
C LYS A 329 3.51 -7.59 23.43
N ASP A 330 2.22 -7.63 23.74
CA ASP A 330 1.61 -8.52 24.73
C ASP A 330 0.97 -9.74 24.07
N ASP A 331 0.83 -9.74 22.74
CA ASP A 331 0.33 -10.86 21.94
C ASP A 331 1.13 -11.00 20.64
N MET A 332 2.01 -12.00 20.62
CA MET A 332 2.89 -12.34 19.48
C MET A 332 2.20 -13.26 18.46
N ALA A 333 0.92 -13.60 18.65
CA ALA A 333 0.17 -14.36 17.66
C ALA A 333 -0.20 -13.44 16.47
N PRO A 334 0.21 -13.78 15.23
CA PRO A 334 -0.17 -13.01 14.06
C PRO A 334 -1.63 -13.27 13.71
N PHE A 335 -2.21 -12.32 13.01
CA PHE A 335 -3.41 -12.60 12.25
C PHE A 335 -3.08 -13.64 11.18
N ARG A 336 -3.90 -14.68 11.13
CA ARG A 336 -3.75 -15.74 10.14
C ARG A 336 -5.09 -16.24 9.66
N ILE A 337 -5.08 -16.67 8.41
CA ILE A 337 -6.22 -17.31 7.77
C ILE A 337 -5.72 -18.44 6.89
N LYS A 338 -6.47 -19.53 6.76
CA LYS A 338 -6.08 -20.59 5.83
C LYS A 338 -6.07 -20.06 4.41
N LEU A 339 -5.25 -20.69 3.57
CA LEU A 339 -5.21 -20.43 2.12
C LEU A 339 -6.59 -20.57 1.45
N ASP A 340 -7.47 -21.41 2.01
CA ASP A 340 -8.83 -21.60 1.51
C ASP A 340 -9.85 -20.60 2.09
N GLY A 341 -9.45 -19.74 3.04
CA GLY A 341 -10.32 -18.78 3.73
C GLY A 341 -11.03 -19.36 4.95
N SER A 342 -10.86 -20.65 5.23
CA SER A 342 -11.36 -21.24 6.47
C SER A 342 -10.49 -20.85 7.66
N GLU A 343 -11.03 -20.98 8.87
CA GLU A 343 -10.29 -20.79 10.12
C GLU A 343 -9.52 -19.45 10.16
N GLU A 344 -10.24 -18.33 10.15
CA GLU A 344 -9.65 -17.04 10.51
C GLU A 344 -9.45 -17.01 12.04
N ASP A 345 -8.19 -16.93 12.46
CA ASP A 345 -7.80 -16.93 13.87
C ASP A 345 -7.39 -15.52 14.28
N TYR A 346 -8.11 -14.98 15.26
CA TYR A 346 -7.93 -13.64 15.79
C TYR A 346 -7.54 -13.76 17.26
N ALA A 347 -6.35 -13.27 17.60
CA ALA A 347 -6.00 -13.03 18.99
C ALA A 347 -6.57 -11.65 19.38
N ASP A 348 -7.83 -11.62 19.84
CA ASP A 348 -8.38 -10.45 20.51
C ASP A 348 -7.80 -10.38 21.93
N PRO A 349 -6.99 -9.37 22.29
CA PRO A 349 -6.54 -9.21 23.67
C PRO A 349 -7.69 -8.87 24.64
N ASN A 350 -8.93 -8.63 24.18
CA ASN A 350 -10.07 -8.25 25.03
C ASN A 350 -11.19 -9.30 25.17
N VAL A 351 -11.09 -10.52 24.62
CA VAL A 351 -12.19 -11.51 24.71
C VAL A 351 -12.32 -12.19 26.08
N ASN A 352 -11.44 -11.91 27.05
CA ASN A 352 -11.56 -12.47 28.41
C ASN A 352 -11.58 -11.42 29.52
N GLN A 353 -12.56 -10.51 29.52
CA GLN A 353 -13.09 -9.97 30.77
C GLN A 353 -14.62 -9.90 30.75
N ASN A 354 -15.24 -10.87 31.41
CA ASN A 354 -16.59 -10.74 31.95
C ASN A 354 -16.62 -9.54 32.90
N VAL A 355 -17.34 -8.48 32.55
CA VAL A 355 -17.78 -7.47 33.50
C VAL A 355 -19.28 -7.24 33.28
N GLU A 356 -20.03 -7.54 34.33
CA GLU A 356 -21.48 -7.39 34.43
C GLU A 356 -21.92 -5.94 34.24
N ASP A 357 -23.09 -5.80 33.61
CA ASP A 357 -23.85 -4.58 33.39
C ASP A 357 -23.95 -3.68 34.64
N LYS A 358 -23.72 -2.38 34.45
CA LYS A 358 -24.37 -1.33 35.26
C LYS A 358 -24.73 -0.11 34.41
N GLU A 359 -26.03 0.15 34.36
CA GLU A 359 -26.65 1.30 33.73
C GLU A 359 -26.30 2.64 34.41
N ALA A 360 -26.18 3.64 33.52
CA ALA A 360 -26.35 5.10 33.57
C ALA A 360 -26.62 5.85 34.90
N LYS A 361 -26.01 7.05 35.01
CA LYS A 361 -26.70 8.31 35.38
C LYS A 361 -25.90 9.61 35.10
N ASP A 362 -26.52 10.46 34.27
CA ASP A 362 -26.69 11.93 34.28
C ASP A 362 -25.53 12.96 34.27
N SER A 363 -25.49 13.69 33.14
CA SER A 363 -25.52 15.17 32.93
C SER A 363 -24.36 16.07 33.40
N ALA A 364 -23.78 16.91 32.52
CA ALA A 364 -24.30 18.23 32.08
C ALA A 364 -23.24 19.11 31.35
N ASN A 365 -23.74 19.98 30.45
CA ASN A 365 -23.18 21.23 29.89
C ASN A 365 -21.99 21.17 28.90
N ASP A 366 -22.22 21.46 27.61
CA ASP A 366 -21.76 22.72 26.99
C ASP A 366 -22.42 22.98 25.62
N ASN A 367 -22.55 24.27 25.26
CA ASN A 367 -23.26 24.79 24.11
C ASN A 367 -22.50 24.62 22.79
N GLY A 368 -22.92 23.63 21.99
CA GLY A 368 -22.67 23.49 20.56
C GLY A 368 -23.66 22.45 20.07
N GLY A 369 -24.40 22.71 18.98
CA GLY A 369 -25.55 21.87 18.58
C GLY A 369 -25.23 20.38 18.63
N ASN A 370 -26.14 19.56 19.19
CA ASN A 370 -25.98 18.11 19.47
C ASN A 370 -25.32 17.33 18.33
N LEU A 371 -23.99 17.34 18.27
CA LEU A 371 -23.19 16.52 17.39
C LEU A 371 -22.85 15.23 18.15
N PRO A 372 -22.91 14.09 17.44
CA PRO A 372 -22.73 12.78 18.04
C PRO A 372 -21.32 12.68 18.63
N LYS A 373 -21.25 12.15 19.85
CA LYS A 373 -19.98 11.94 20.56
C LYS A 373 -19.48 10.52 20.32
N VAL A 374 -18.19 10.36 20.03
CA VAL A 374 -17.50 9.08 19.75
C VAL A 374 -16.19 9.05 20.56
N LEU A 375 -15.74 7.87 21.01
CA LEU A 375 -14.53 7.54 21.81
C LEU A 375 -14.77 7.39 23.33
N PHE A 376 -14.11 6.47 24.04
CA PHE A 376 -13.33 5.26 23.70
C PHE A 376 -13.33 4.39 24.95
N ASN A 377 -13.37 3.05 24.81
CA ASN A 377 -13.31 2.05 25.91
C ASN A 377 -13.29 2.70 27.29
N ALA A 378 -14.48 2.96 27.87
CA ALA A 378 -14.62 3.79 29.06
C ALA A 378 -13.72 3.32 30.22
N ALA A 379 -13.35 2.04 30.22
CA ALA A 379 -12.42 1.44 31.17
C ALA A 379 -10.95 1.90 31.01
N LYS A 380 -10.50 2.29 29.82
CA LYS A 380 -9.13 2.75 29.52
C LYS A 380 -9.01 4.28 29.40
N TYR A 381 -10.05 4.99 28.94
CA TYR A 381 -9.90 6.38 28.47
C TYR A 381 -10.76 7.45 29.20
N GLY A 382 -11.67 7.10 30.11
CA GLY A 382 -12.52 8.07 30.82
C GLY A 382 -13.59 8.74 29.93
N GLU A 383 -14.17 9.88 30.37
CA GLU A 383 -15.38 10.50 29.76
C GLU A 383 -15.14 11.44 28.55
N LYS A 384 -13.90 11.60 28.04
CA LYS A 384 -13.62 12.53 26.93
C LYS A 384 -13.90 11.86 25.58
N ALA A 385 -14.77 12.47 24.76
CA ALA A 385 -15.19 11.98 23.45
C ALA A 385 -14.86 12.97 22.32
N LEU A 386 -14.49 12.45 21.15
CA LEU A 386 -14.59 13.16 19.87
C LEU A 386 -16.03 13.48 19.52
N TYR A 387 -16.21 14.50 18.69
CA TYR A 387 -17.50 14.82 18.12
C TYR A 387 -17.28 15.44 16.73
N LEU A 388 -18.26 15.26 15.84
CA LEU A 388 -18.25 15.96 14.55
C LEU A 388 -18.08 17.46 14.77
N GLY A 389 -17.27 18.12 13.95
CA GLY A 389 -16.95 19.54 14.10
C GLY A 389 -15.87 19.88 15.14
N MET A 390 -15.29 18.89 15.83
CA MET A 390 -14.16 19.14 16.73
C MET A 390 -12.94 19.68 15.95
N PRO A 391 -12.27 20.75 16.41
CA PRO A 391 -11.08 21.29 15.75
C PRO A 391 -9.90 20.31 15.77
N ILE A 392 -9.12 20.26 14.69
CA ILE A 392 -7.99 19.34 14.52
C ILE A 392 -6.98 19.41 15.68
N GLU A 393 -6.69 20.61 16.18
CA GLU A 393 -5.75 20.80 17.30
C GLU A 393 -6.29 20.25 18.62
N GLU A 394 -7.62 20.29 18.81
CA GLU A 394 -8.25 19.66 19.96
C GLU A 394 -8.24 18.14 19.84
N VAL A 395 -8.45 17.61 18.63
CA VAL A 395 -8.28 16.19 18.34
C VAL A 395 -6.86 15.75 18.65
N ARG A 396 -5.84 16.43 18.11
CA ARG A 396 -4.42 16.12 18.39
C ARG A 396 -4.13 16.13 19.89
N ARG A 397 -4.61 17.14 20.62
CA ARG A 397 -4.43 17.21 22.08
C ARG A 397 -5.06 16.00 22.77
N LEU A 398 -6.29 15.64 22.38
CA LEU A 398 -7.00 14.50 22.95
C LEU A 398 -6.27 13.18 22.66
N LEU A 399 -5.81 12.95 21.44
CA LEU A 399 -5.08 11.74 21.04
C LEU A 399 -3.72 11.64 21.73
N ASN A 400 -2.97 12.75 21.80
CA ASN A 400 -1.71 12.82 22.55
C ASN A 400 -1.90 12.52 24.04
N GLU A 401 -2.94 13.06 24.69
CA GLU A 401 -3.28 12.73 26.09
C GLU A 401 -3.57 11.24 26.29
N LYS A 402 -3.99 10.53 25.23
CA LYS A 402 -4.30 9.10 25.26
C LYS A 402 -3.14 8.21 24.81
N GLY A 403 -2.02 8.79 24.38
CA GLY A 403 -0.90 8.04 23.83
C GLY A 403 -1.24 7.36 22.50
N GLU A 404 -2.21 7.89 21.76
CA GLU A 404 -2.58 7.42 20.43
C GLU A 404 -1.74 8.19 19.40
N GLU A 405 -0.99 7.46 18.56
CA GLU A 405 -0.27 8.06 17.44
C GLU A 405 -1.20 8.25 16.25
N THR A 406 -1.07 9.39 15.57
CA THR A 406 -1.89 9.74 14.40
C THR A 406 -1.06 9.64 13.14
N TYR A 407 -1.49 8.82 12.18
CA TYR A 407 -0.97 8.90 10.82
C TYR A 407 -1.78 9.92 10.03
N GLU A 408 -1.18 11.09 9.81
CA GLU A 408 -1.81 12.16 9.07
C GLU A 408 -1.53 12.00 7.57
N ILE A 409 -2.59 11.80 6.81
CA ILE A 409 -2.54 11.74 5.36
C ILE A 409 -3.47 12.80 4.75
N GLU A 410 -3.32 12.98 3.44
CA GLU A 410 -4.19 13.85 2.66
C GLU A 410 -5.03 13.00 1.70
N ARG A 411 -6.31 13.35 1.54
CA ARG A 411 -7.18 12.70 0.56
C ARG A 411 -6.74 13.07 -0.85
N THR A 412 -6.19 12.10 -1.57
CA THR A 412 -5.69 12.27 -2.96
C THR A 412 -6.45 11.42 -3.98
N SER A 413 -7.59 10.82 -3.59
CA SER A 413 -8.29 9.81 -4.39
C SER A 413 -8.73 10.27 -5.79
N HIS A 414 -9.18 11.52 -5.94
CA HIS A 414 -9.57 12.07 -7.24
C HIS A 414 -9.60 13.61 -7.23
N PRO A 415 -8.93 14.32 -8.17
CA PRO A 415 -8.79 15.79 -8.13
C PRO A 415 -10.12 16.55 -8.27
N TYR A 416 -11.17 15.91 -8.78
CA TYR A 416 -12.52 16.48 -8.89
C TYR A 416 -13.44 16.17 -7.70
N ASP A 417 -12.98 15.41 -6.70
CA ASP A 417 -13.71 15.24 -5.44
C ASP A 417 -13.54 16.51 -4.59
N TRP A 418 -14.63 17.09 -4.09
CA TRP A 418 -14.58 18.29 -3.25
C TRP A 418 -13.74 18.08 -1.98
N ARG A 419 -13.60 16.82 -1.54
CA ARG A 419 -12.77 16.40 -0.41
C ARG A 419 -11.29 16.24 -0.75
N TYR A 420 -10.90 16.36 -2.02
CA TYR A 420 -9.49 16.29 -2.40
C TYR A 420 -8.69 17.33 -1.61
N GLY A 421 -7.58 16.93 -0.98
CA GLY A 421 -6.81 17.79 -0.10
C GLY A 421 -7.29 17.85 1.36
N ASN A 422 -8.38 17.17 1.71
CA ASN A 422 -8.79 17.06 3.12
C ASN A 422 -7.76 16.28 3.91
N ARG A 423 -7.48 16.72 5.13
CA ARG A 423 -6.63 15.98 6.06
C ARG A 423 -7.40 14.80 6.64
N ILE A 424 -6.69 13.71 6.84
CA ILE A 424 -7.22 12.48 7.42
C ILE A 424 -6.26 12.04 8.51
N PHE A 425 -6.80 11.74 9.70
CA PHE A 425 -6.10 10.92 10.68
C PHE A 425 -6.54 9.48 10.49
N ASP A 426 -5.66 8.68 9.89
CA ASP A 426 -5.83 7.24 9.78
C ASP A 426 -5.32 6.60 11.06
N MET A 427 -6.21 5.93 11.78
CA MET A 427 -5.89 5.23 13.02
C MET A 427 -6.46 3.83 12.95
N ARG A 428 -5.91 2.99 13.82
CA ARG A 428 -6.21 1.56 13.88
C ARG A 428 -7.70 1.23 13.89
N TYR A 429 -8.51 1.97 14.65
CA TYR A 429 -9.91 1.63 14.95
C TYR A 429 -10.94 2.57 14.32
N TYR A 430 -10.49 3.65 13.71
CA TYR A 430 -11.34 4.67 13.13
C TYR A 430 -10.52 5.66 12.30
N ILE A 431 -11.14 6.21 11.27
CA ILE A 431 -10.55 7.21 10.39
C ILE A 431 -11.30 8.52 10.64
N ILE A 432 -10.58 9.60 10.92
CA ILE A 432 -11.15 10.93 11.04
C ILE A 432 -10.77 11.74 9.82
N GLU A 433 -11.75 12.20 9.05
CA GLU A 433 -11.53 13.18 7.99
C GLU A 433 -11.92 14.58 8.45
N PHE A 434 -11.08 15.55 8.14
CA PHE A 434 -11.29 16.96 8.46
C PHE A 434 -11.70 17.76 7.23
N ASP A 435 -12.61 18.72 7.41
CA ASP A 435 -12.89 19.73 6.40
C ASP A 435 -11.74 20.75 6.28
N ARG A 436 -11.88 21.68 5.33
CA ARG A 436 -10.87 22.74 5.08
C ARG A 436 -10.95 23.89 6.10
N GLU A 437 -11.89 23.86 7.04
CA GLU A 437 -11.85 24.67 8.27
C GLU A 437 -11.11 23.95 9.41
N GLU A 438 -10.49 22.80 9.11
CA GLU A 438 -9.78 21.93 10.04
C GLU A 438 -10.65 21.40 11.18
N LYS A 439 -11.92 21.09 10.88
CA LYS A 439 -12.86 20.47 11.83
C LYS A 439 -13.24 19.08 11.37
N ILE A 440 -13.53 18.17 12.31
CA ILE A 440 -13.99 16.82 11.96
C ILE A 440 -15.22 16.89 11.06
N TYR A 441 -15.09 16.41 9.84
CA TYR A 441 -16.15 16.27 8.85
C TYR A 441 -16.78 14.89 8.90
N GLU A 442 -15.95 13.85 8.99
CA GLU A 442 -16.38 12.47 8.96
C GLU A 442 -15.60 11.64 9.98
N ILE A 443 -16.31 10.74 10.67
CA ILE A 443 -15.72 9.74 11.57
C ILE A 443 -16.19 8.38 11.07
N TYR A 444 -15.25 7.60 10.57
CA TYR A 444 -15.45 6.25 10.08
C TYR A 444 -14.96 5.27 11.14
N VAL A 445 -15.79 4.33 11.61
CA VAL A 445 -15.41 3.39 12.67
C VAL A 445 -15.37 1.99 12.10
N ASN A 446 -14.19 1.37 12.09
CA ASN A 446 -13.94 0.06 11.46
C ASN A 446 -13.69 -1.08 12.47
N ASP A 447 -13.82 -0.81 13.76
CA ASP A 447 -13.68 -1.81 14.83
C ASP A 447 -14.76 -1.60 15.91
N ASN A 448 -14.73 -2.38 16.99
CA ASN A 448 -15.76 -2.53 18.00
C ASN A 448 -15.91 -1.33 18.97
N ILE A 449 -15.87 -0.11 18.43
CA ILE A 449 -16.26 1.11 19.16
C ILE A 449 -17.78 1.24 19.04
N PRO A 450 -18.53 1.20 20.16
CA PRO A 450 -19.97 1.38 20.12
C PRO A 450 -20.35 2.84 19.82
N THR A 451 -21.52 3.03 19.26
CA THR A 451 -22.13 4.36 19.12
C THR A 451 -22.55 4.93 20.49
N GLU A 452 -22.91 6.21 20.55
CA GLU A 452 -23.43 6.86 21.77
C GLU A 452 -24.65 6.14 22.38
N ARG A 453 -25.42 5.40 21.57
CA ARG A 453 -26.61 4.64 22.01
C ARG A 453 -26.30 3.17 22.27
N GLY A 454 -25.03 2.76 22.16
CA GLY A 454 -24.56 1.41 22.45
C GLY A 454 -24.76 0.42 21.31
N LEU A 455 -24.91 0.87 20.05
CA LEU A 455 -24.86 -0.03 18.91
C LEU A 455 -23.40 -0.41 18.64
N LYS A 456 -23.11 -1.71 18.54
CA LYS A 456 -21.75 -2.22 18.35
C LYS A 456 -21.64 -3.15 17.13
N PHE A 457 -20.40 -3.42 16.72
CA PHE A 457 -20.13 -4.39 15.67
C PHE A 457 -20.72 -5.77 16.04
N GLY A 458 -21.27 -6.47 15.06
CA GLY A 458 -21.96 -7.74 15.28
C GLY A 458 -23.42 -7.61 15.77
N ASP A 459 -23.88 -6.41 16.12
CA ASP A 459 -25.29 -6.21 16.45
C ASP A 459 -26.16 -6.39 15.20
N PRO A 460 -27.35 -6.99 15.34
CA PRO A 460 -28.25 -7.16 14.22
C PRO A 460 -29.02 -5.86 13.91
N ILE A 461 -29.58 -5.77 12.70
CA ILE A 461 -30.33 -4.56 12.27
C ILE A 461 -31.49 -4.23 13.21
N GLU A 462 -32.12 -5.24 13.81
CA GLU A 462 -33.18 -5.07 14.80
C GLU A 462 -32.71 -4.27 16.01
N ARG A 463 -31.47 -4.48 16.47
CA ARG A 463 -30.87 -3.74 17.58
C ARG A 463 -30.67 -2.27 17.23
N MET A 464 -30.18 -1.98 16.02
CA MET A 464 -30.08 -0.62 15.52
C MET A 464 -31.47 0.04 15.43
N GLU A 465 -32.48 -0.67 14.93
CA GLU A 465 -33.85 -0.17 14.87
C GLU A 465 -34.47 0.10 16.25
N GLU A 466 -34.10 -0.66 17.28
CA GLU A 466 -34.48 -0.37 18.67
C GLU A 466 -33.84 0.92 19.19
N LEU A 467 -32.57 1.16 18.87
CA LEU A 467 -31.79 2.29 19.37
C LEU A 467 -32.05 3.60 18.61
N TYR A 468 -32.31 3.52 17.31
CA TYR A 468 -32.41 4.67 16.41
C TYR A 468 -33.78 4.80 15.72
N GLY A 469 -34.66 3.81 15.86
CA GLY A 469 -35.98 3.77 15.21
C GLY A 469 -35.91 3.21 13.78
N LYS A 470 -37.07 2.96 13.16
CA LYS A 470 -37.16 2.32 11.84
C LYS A 470 -37.17 3.30 10.65
N ASN A 471 -36.98 4.59 10.91
CA ASN A 471 -37.07 5.64 9.88
C ASN A 471 -35.67 5.97 9.32
N TYR A 472 -35.16 5.11 8.45
CA TYR A 472 -33.88 5.29 7.76
C TYR A 472 -33.98 4.82 6.31
N ASN A 473 -33.07 5.31 5.47
CA ASN A 473 -32.94 4.81 4.11
C ASN A 473 -32.16 3.50 4.13
N LYS A 474 -32.72 2.46 3.52
CA LYS A 474 -32.10 1.13 3.40
C LYS A 474 -32.01 0.72 1.95
N ARG A 475 -30.88 0.16 1.53
CA ARG A 475 -30.74 -0.47 0.20
C ARG A 475 -29.73 -1.62 0.24
N PRO A 476 -29.91 -2.66 -0.60
CA PRO A 476 -28.87 -3.65 -0.80
C PRO A 476 -27.72 -3.05 -1.63
N GLU A 477 -26.48 -3.36 -1.28
CA GLU A 477 -25.27 -2.87 -1.94
C GLU A 477 -24.17 -3.95 -1.83
N ASN A 478 -23.80 -4.59 -2.95
CA ASN A 478 -22.76 -5.63 -3.00
C ASN A 478 -22.89 -6.77 -1.96
N GLY A 479 -24.09 -7.35 -1.81
CA GLY A 479 -24.35 -8.39 -0.81
C GLY A 479 -24.59 -7.86 0.61
N LYS A 480 -24.16 -6.63 0.89
CA LYS A 480 -24.40 -5.94 2.16
C LYS A 480 -25.71 -5.15 2.15
N THR A 481 -26.13 -4.75 3.33
CA THR A 481 -27.26 -3.86 3.55
C THR A 481 -26.74 -2.49 3.99
N TYR A 482 -26.84 -1.49 3.13
CA TYR A 482 -26.57 -0.11 3.48
C TYR A 482 -27.75 0.47 4.28
N PHE A 483 -27.44 1.22 5.34
CA PHE A 483 -28.41 2.05 6.07
C PHE A 483 -27.92 3.51 6.14
N ASN A 484 -28.86 4.46 6.22
CA ASN A 484 -28.57 5.87 6.46
C ASN A 484 -29.72 6.58 7.18
N TYR A 485 -29.44 7.07 8.38
CA TYR A 485 -30.29 7.97 9.16
C TYR A 485 -29.94 9.43 8.88
N ASP A 486 -30.98 10.20 8.61
CA ASP A 486 -30.92 11.65 8.70
C ASP A 486 -31.05 12.08 10.17
N MET A 487 -29.96 12.57 10.76
CA MET A 487 -29.92 13.02 12.15
C MET A 487 -30.03 14.55 12.28
N GLY A 488 -30.55 15.23 11.24
CA GLY A 488 -30.63 16.67 11.15
C GLY A 488 -29.35 17.28 10.59
N GLY A 489 -28.36 17.56 11.45
CA GLY A 489 -27.09 18.21 11.08
C GLY A 489 -26.02 17.27 10.51
N TYR A 490 -26.24 15.96 10.61
CA TYR A 490 -25.32 14.93 10.16
C TYR A 490 -26.08 13.70 9.68
N ASN A 491 -25.39 12.81 8.98
CA ASN A 491 -25.86 11.48 8.61
C ASN A 491 -25.20 10.45 9.50
N PHE A 492 -25.97 9.45 9.93
CA PHE A 492 -25.46 8.23 10.56
C PHE A 492 -25.75 7.07 9.62
N TRP A 493 -24.70 6.50 9.03
CA TRP A 493 -24.83 5.49 7.99
C TRP A 493 -23.82 4.37 8.20
N GLY A 494 -23.98 3.27 7.47
CA GLY A 494 -23.09 2.13 7.58
C GLY A 494 -23.61 0.93 6.81
N TYR A 495 -23.03 -0.23 7.11
CA TYR A 495 -23.40 -1.49 6.49
C TYR A 495 -23.70 -2.56 7.53
N PHE A 496 -24.60 -3.45 7.14
CA PHE A 496 -24.71 -4.78 7.71
C PHE A 496 -24.21 -5.77 6.66
N ASN A 497 -23.41 -6.74 7.09
CA ASN A 497 -22.95 -7.82 6.23
C ASN A 497 -24.09 -8.79 5.84
N GLU A 498 -23.75 -9.84 5.09
CA GLU A 498 -24.71 -10.84 4.61
C GLU A 498 -25.45 -11.59 5.73
N ASP A 499 -24.83 -11.71 6.90
CA ASP A 499 -25.41 -12.33 8.11
C ASP A 499 -26.26 -11.36 8.94
N ASN A 500 -26.57 -10.19 8.40
CA ASN A 500 -27.32 -9.13 9.07
C ASN A 500 -26.61 -8.66 10.36
N LYS A 501 -25.28 -8.53 10.31
CA LYS A 501 -24.43 -8.06 11.41
C LYS A 501 -23.79 -6.74 11.04
N LEU A 502 -23.84 -5.76 11.95
CA LEU A 502 -23.19 -4.47 11.74
C LEU A 502 -21.68 -4.71 11.56
N ASP A 503 -21.15 -4.30 10.41
CA ASP A 503 -19.74 -4.43 10.04
C ASP A 503 -19.07 -3.07 9.77
N LEU A 504 -19.87 -2.00 9.74
CA LEU A 504 -19.39 -0.64 9.61
C LEU A 504 -20.43 0.34 10.12
N TRP A 505 -19.98 1.41 10.78
CA TRP A 505 -20.78 2.61 10.91
C TRP A 505 -19.94 3.89 10.82
N VAL A 506 -20.57 4.96 10.36
CA VAL A 506 -19.94 6.23 9.99
C VAL A 506 -20.86 7.38 10.37
N LEU A 507 -20.24 8.47 10.81
CA LEU A 507 -20.90 9.75 11.05
C LEU A 507 -20.32 10.79 10.11
N THR A 508 -21.18 11.48 9.37
CA THR A 508 -20.75 12.47 8.38
C THR A 508 -21.54 13.76 8.54
N VAL A 509 -20.85 14.90 8.68
CA VAL A 509 -21.50 16.22 8.69
C VAL A 509 -22.24 16.45 7.37
N LYS A 510 -23.47 16.95 7.44
CA LYS A 510 -24.18 17.37 6.23
C LYS A 510 -23.69 18.73 5.77
N ARG A 511 -23.33 18.82 4.50
CA ARG A 511 -22.87 20.05 3.88
C ARG A 511 -23.61 20.31 2.58
N ASP A 512 -23.88 21.58 2.32
CA ASP A 512 -24.39 22.06 1.05
C ASP A 512 -23.21 22.68 0.28
N ILE A 513 -22.44 21.82 -0.36
CA ILE A 513 -21.21 22.23 -1.08
C ILE A 513 -21.54 23.25 -2.17
N ASP A 514 -22.73 23.19 -2.78
CA ASP A 514 -23.15 24.14 -3.80
C ASP A 514 -23.35 25.55 -3.22
N ALA A 515 -24.03 25.67 -2.08
CA ALA A 515 -24.20 26.94 -1.37
C ALA A 515 -22.87 27.47 -0.81
N GLU A 516 -21.97 26.58 -0.39
CA GLU A 516 -20.64 26.95 0.09
C GLU A 516 -19.74 27.50 -1.02
N LEU A 517 -19.75 26.84 -2.19
CA LEU A 517 -19.03 27.31 -3.38
C LEU A 517 -19.63 28.59 -3.96
N GLN A 518 -20.94 28.83 -3.79
CA GLN A 518 -21.58 30.09 -4.20
C GLN A 518 -20.89 31.30 -3.58
N THR A 519 -20.38 31.16 -2.35
CA THR A 519 -19.69 32.25 -1.68
C THR A 519 -18.42 32.69 -2.41
N TRP A 520 -17.86 31.86 -3.29
CA TRP A 520 -16.68 32.17 -4.09
C TRP A 520 -16.96 32.91 -5.40
N GLU A 521 -18.22 32.99 -5.84
CA GLU A 521 -18.60 33.67 -7.08
C GLU A 521 -18.10 35.11 -7.12
N GLY A 522 -17.49 35.49 -8.24
CA GLY A 522 -16.86 36.80 -8.37
C GLY A 522 -15.69 36.80 -9.34
N THR A 523 -14.98 37.91 -9.41
CA THR A 523 -13.83 38.08 -10.30
C THR A 523 -12.62 38.50 -9.49
N LEU A 524 -11.69 37.58 -9.27
CA LEU A 524 -10.44 37.90 -8.63
C LEU A 524 -9.42 38.44 -9.63
N LYS A 525 -8.60 39.40 -9.20
CA LYS A 525 -7.57 40.04 -10.03
C LYS A 525 -6.23 40.10 -9.33
N TYR A 526 -5.17 40.01 -10.13
CA TYR A 526 -3.78 40.16 -9.70
C TYR A 526 -2.94 40.73 -10.85
N SER A 527 -1.85 41.44 -10.55
CA SER A 527 -0.92 41.95 -11.56
C SER A 527 0.52 41.93 -11.06
N GLU A 528 1.44 41.59 -11.96
CA GLU A 528 2.87 41.51 -11.70
C GLU A 528 3.65 42.42 -12.65
N PHE A 529 4.75 42.98 -12.16
CA PHE A 529 5.66 43.81 -12.92
C PHE A 529 7.10 43.34 -12.75
N VAL A 530 7.73 42.93 -13.86
CA VAL A 530 9.15 42.61 -13.94
C VAL A 530 9.87 43.74 -14.70
N PRO A 531 10.76 44.49 -14.04
CA PRO A 531 11.53 45.54 -14.69
C PRO A 531 12.36 45.03 -15.89
N PRO A 532 12.55 45.83 -16.95
CA PRO A 532 12.06 47.21 -17.09
C PRO A 532 10.60 47.33 -17.58
N ASP A 533 10.04 46.35 -18.31
CA ASP A 533 8.79 46.55 -19.07
C ASP A 533 7.83 45.33 -19.18
N GLN A 534 8.00 44.27 -18.38
CA GLN A 534 7.09 43.11 -18.46
C GLN A 534 5.98 43.23 -17.42
N ASN A 535 4.76 43.46 -17.87
CA ASN A 535 3.56 43.38 -17.04
C ASN A 535 2.81 42.07 -17.33
N MET A 536 2.27 41.46 -16.29
CA MET A 536 1.35 40.33 -16.40
C MET A 536 0.09 40.61 -15.59
N PHE A 537 -1.08 40.40 -16.19
CA PHE A 537 -2.38 40.62 -15.57
C PHE A 537 -3.17 39.33 -15.54
N TYR A 538 -3.61 38.94 -14.35
CA TYR A 538 -4.35 37.73 -14.08
C TYR A 538 -5.78 38.09 -13.68
N THR A 539 -6.74 37.34 -14.18
CA THR A 539 -8.15 37.43 -13.78
C THR A 539 -8.71 36.04 -13.65
N ILE A 540 -9.38 35.75 -12.53
CA ILE A 540 -10.05 34.47 -12.27
C ILE A 540 -11.54 34.79 -12.07
N ARG A 541 -12.39 34.35 -12.99
CA ARG A 541 -13.83 34.51 -12.85
C ARG A 541 -14.46 33.20 -12.36
N ILE A 542 -14.89 33.21 -11.10
CA ILE A 542 -15.61 32.09 -10.50
C ILE A 542 -17.10 32.29 -10.74
N HIS A 543 -17.74 31.29 -11.36
CA HIS A 543 -19.16 31.35 -11.70
C HIS A 543 -19.77 29.95 -11.82
N LYS A 544 -21.09 29.86 -11.63
CA LYS A 544 -21.84 28.64 -11.85
C LYS A 544 -22.37 28.55 -13.30
N GLU A 545 -22.17 27.41 -13.94
CA GLU A 545 -22.70 27.08 -15.27
C GLU A 545 -23.19 25.62 -15.26
N ASN A 546 -24.38 25.32 -15.80
CA ASN A 546 -24.92 23.94 -15.88
C ASN A 546 -24.90 23.14 -14.56
N ASN A 547 -25.11 23.82 -13.44
CA ASN A 547 -25.08 23.26 -12.08
C ASN A 547 -23.70 22.82 -11.56
N GLU A 548 -22.63 23.36 -12.13
CA GLU A 548 -21.25 23.16 -11.68
C GLU A 548 -20.52 24.51 -11.60
N TYR A 549 -19.47 24.59 -10.79
CA TYR A 549 -18.66 25.79 -10.64
C TYR A 549 -17.41 25.74 -11.50
N TYR A 550 -17.17 26.84 -12.22
CA TYR A 550 -16.03 27.02 -13.10
C TYR A 550 -15.24 28.26 -12.73
N GLY A 551 -13.92 28.16 -12.90
CA GLY A 551 -12.96 29.25 -12.81
C GLY A 551 -12.42 29.54 -14.20
N ASP A 552 -12.82 30.65 -14.80
CA ASP A 552 -12.24 31.07 -16.07
C ASP A 552 -11.04 31.98 -15.78
N ILE A 553 -9.84 31.47 -16.05
CA ILE A 553 -8.57 32.17 -15.86
C ILE A 553 -8.17 32.87 -17.16
N SER A 554 -7.93 34.18 -17.07
CA SER A 554 -7.40 35.01 -18.16
C SER A 554 -6.07 35.63 -17.75
N ILE A 555 -5.03 35.35 -18.52
CA ILE A 555 -3.68 35.89 -18.31
C ILE A 555 -3.28 36.69 -19.54
N ASN A 556 -2.84 37.94 -19.34
CA ASN A 556 -2.41 38.84 -20.40
C ASN A 556 -1.09 39.51 -20.02
N GLY A 557 -0.10 39.45 -20.91
CA GLY A 557 1.17 40.12 -20.71
C GLY A 557 2.00 40.16 -21.99
N PHE A 558 3.28 40.50 -21.86
CA PHE A 558 4.19 40.57 -23.01
C PHE A 558 4.28 39.19 -23.70
N GLN A 559 3.81 39.13 -24.96
CA GLN A 559 3.70 37.89 -25.77
C GLN A 559 2.93 36.73 -25.11
N THR A 560 2.15 36.99 -24.05
CA THR A 560 1.42 35.97 -23.29
C THR A 560 -0.07 36.26 -23.33
N LYS A 561 -0.85 35.28 -23.81
CA LYS A 561 -2.31 35.29 -23.74
C LYS A 561 -2.80 33.89 -23.41
N GLN A 562 -3.21 33.67 -22.16
CA GLN A 562 -3.82 32.42 -21.73
C GLN A 562 -5.30 32.61 -21.43
N ARG A 563 -6.11 31.65 -21.87
CA ARG A 563 -7.56 31.58 -21.64
C ARG A 563 -7.88 30.15 -21.26
N ILE A 564 -8.13 29.93 -19.98
CA ILE A 564 -8.23 28.60 -19.40
C ILE A 564 -9.54 28.51 -18.63
N ARG A 565 -10.21 27.38 -18.73
CA ARG A 565 -11.34 27.01 -17.89
C ARG A 565 -10.91 25.91 -16.92
N THR A 566 -11.28 26.07 -15.67
CA THR A 566 -11.02 25.12 -14.59
C THR A 566 -12.32 24.71 -13.92
N LYS A 567 -12.41 23.45 -13.46
CA LYS A 567 -13.39 23.06 -12.44
C LYS A 567 -12.99 23.67 -11.09
N VAL A 568 -13.97 24.19 -10.36
CA VAL A 568 -13.77 24.68 -9.00
C VAL A 568 -14.14 23.57 -8.02
N VAL A 569 -13.16 23.10 -7.25
CA VAL A 569 -13.30 21.94 -6.38
C VAL A 569 -12.90 22.31 -4.96
N GLY A 570 -13.77 22.10 -3.98
CA GLY A 570 -13.49 22.42 -2.57
C GLY A 570 -14.75 22.88 -1.85
N ASP A 571 -14.59 23.80 -0.92
CA ASP A 571 -15.67 24.29 -0.07
C ASP A 571 -15.58 25.80 0.20
N LYS A 572 -16.36 26.33 1.16
CA LYS A 572 -16.36 27.78 1.48
C LYS A 572 -15.00 28.31 1.97
N ALA A 573 -14.13 27.46 2.51
CA ALA A 573 -12.87 27.84 3.15
C ALA A 573 -11.71 27.82 2.16
N ALA A 574 -11.64 26.82 1.28
CA ALA A 574 -10.66 26.81 0.20
C ALA A 574 -11.16 26.06 -1.03
N ILE A 575 -10.68 26.48 -2.21
CA ILE A 575 -10.97 25.87 -3.51
C ILE A 575 -9.69 25.59 -4.29
N ASN A 576 -9.70 24.52 -5.07
CA ASN A 576 -8.72 24.19 -6.09
C ASN A 576 -9.30 24.52 -7.47
N LEU A 577 -8.47 25.08 -8.34
CA LEU A 577 -8.80 25.33 -9.74
C LEU A 577 -8.13 24.24 -10.58
N VAL A 578 -8.92 23.23 -10.93
CA VAL A 578 -8.46 22.03 -11.65
C VAL A 578 -8.68 22.25 -13.15
N PHE A 579 -7.62 22.15 -13.94
CA PHE A 579 -7.69 22.35 -15.38
C PHE A 579 -8.74 21.42 -16.01
N GLU A 580 -9.54 21.99 -16.90
CA GLU A 580 -10.53 21.27 -17.70
C GLU A 580 -10.27 21.48 -19.18
N THR A 581 -10.17 22.74 -19.63
CA THR A 581 -9.97 23.01 -21.05
C THR A 581 -9.42 24.41 -21.34
N TYR A 582 -8.96 24.61 -22.57
CA TYR A 582 -8.61 25.93 -23.09
C TYR A 582 -9.84 26.61 -23.69
N LEU A 583 -9.99 27.90 -23.39
CA LEU A 583 -11.01 28.76 -23.97
C LEU A 583 -10.50 29.40 -25.28
N PRO A 584 -11.41 29.94 -26.13
CA PRO A 584 -11.03 30.59 -27.37
C PRO A 584 -9.96 31.69 -27.18
N ASP A 585 -9.11 31.84 -28.19
CA ASP A 585 -7.96 32.76 -28.23
C ASP A 585 -6.83 32.47 -27.25
N ASN A 586 -6.80 31.29 -26.63
CA ASN A 586 -5.63 30.81 -25.91
C ASN A 586 -4.44 30.63 -26.87
N MET A 587 -3.25 31.10 -26.48
CA MET A 587 -2.06 31.00 -27.32
C MET A 587 -1.11 29.86 -26.92
N LEU A 588 -1.29 29.25 -25.74
CA LEU A 588 -0.35 28.28 -25.15
C LEU A 588 -1.10 27.15 -24.45
N GLU A 589 -0.87 25.91 -24.89
CA GLU A 589 -1.45 24.70 -24.29
C GLU A 589 -0.38 23.97 -23.49
N THR A 590 -0.39 24.12 -22.16
CA THR A 590 0.67 23.66 -21.24
C THR A 590 0.20 22.64 -20.21
N TYR A 591 -1.07 22.71 -19.81
CA TYR A 591 -1.72 21.89 -18.79
C TYR A 591 -2.59 20.78 -19.41
N GLY A 592 -2.67 19.65 -18.70
CA GLY A 592 -3.54 18.52 -18.99
C GLY A 592 -4.75 18.43 -18.05
N GLU A 593 -5.77 17.67 -18.47
CA GLU A 593 -6.97 17.42 -17.67
C GLU A 593 -6.60 16.84 -16.30
N GLY A 594 -7.15 17.44 -15.22
CA GLY A 594 -6.88 17.03 -13.85
C GLY A 594 -5.73 17.80 -13.17
N ASP A 595 -4.96 18.60 -13.91
CA ASP A 595 -3.89 19.42 -13.34
C ASP A 595 -4.45 20.47 -12.39
N ILE A 596 -3.95 20.53 -11.16
CA ILE A 596 -4.30 21.60 -10.22
C ILE A 596 -3.46 22.82 -10.57
N LEU A 597 -4.11 23.91 -10.99
CA LEU A 597 -3.40 25.13 -11.39
C LEU A 597 -3.10 26.02 -10.19
N LEU A 598 -4.12 26.22 -9.34
CA LEU A 598 -4.09 27.09 -8.17
C LEU A 598 -4.90 26.48 -7.03
N LYS A 599 -4.50 26.76 -5.80
CA LYS A 599 -5.39 26.69 -4.63
C LYS A 599 -5.62 28.09 -4.08
N LEU A 600 -6.86 28.42 -3.78
CA LEU A 600 -7.29 29.66 -3.14
C LEU A 600 -7.89 29.35 -1.77
N GLU A 601 -7.45 30.04 -0.73
CA GLU A 601 -7.84 29.80 0.66
C GLU A 601 -8.23 31.11 1.35
N ARG A 602 -9.39 31.14 2.00
CA ARG A 602 -9.90 32.29 2.74
C ARG A 602 -9.39 32.26 4.16
N LYS A 603 -8.58 33.25 4.53
CA LYS A 603 -8.09 33.43 5.89
C LYS A 603 -7.96 34.92 6.19
N ASP A 604 -8.39 35.34 7.38
CA ASP A 604 -8.29 36.73 7.85
C ASP A 604 -8.86 37.76 6.85
N SER A 605 -10.00 37.44 6.23
CA SER A 605 -10.66 38.26 5.20
C SER A 605 -9.84 38.48 3.91
N LYS A 606 -8.79 37.70 3.69
CA LYS A 606 -7.96 37.70 2.47
C LYS A 606 -8.06 36.35 1.75
N VAL A 607 -7.66 36.35 0.48
CA VAL A 607 -7.53 35.13 -0.32
C VAL A 607 -6.05 34.81 -0.50
N TYR A 608 -5.58 33.81 0.21
CA TYR A 608 -4.25 33.24 0.03
C TYR A 608 -4.24 32.34 -1.19
N THR A 609 -3.17 32.40 -1.97
CA THR A 609 -2.98 31.60 -3.18
C THR A 609 -1.74 30.76 -3.04
N THR A 610 -1.88 29.50 -3.41
CA THR A 610 -0.77 28.57 -3.61
C THR A 610 -0.70 28.26 -5.11
N TRP A 611 0.46 28.51 -5.71
CA TRP A 611 0.72 28.30 -7.14
C TRP A 611 1.18 26.87 -7.40
N PHE A 612 0.42 26.10 -8.18
CA PHE A 612 0.75 24.73 -8.55
C PHE A 612 1.30 24.67 -9.97
N CYS A 613 0.59 24.05 -10.93
CA CYS A 613 1.05 23.96 -12.32
C CYS A 613 1.12 25.34 -12.98
N LEU A 614 0.16 26.22 -12.67
CA LEU A 614 0.25 27.62 -13.09
C LEU A 614 1.28 28.35 -12.21
N LYS A 615 2.21 29.07 -12.86
CA LYS A 615 3.26 29.83 -12.18
C LYS A 615 3.14 31.34 -12.42
N PRO A 616 3.41 32.19 -11.41
CA PRO A 616 3.55 33.64 -11.57
C PRO A 616 4.78 33.98 -12.43
N ILE A 617 4.82 35.19 -12.99
CA ILE A 617 5.99 35.62 -13.78
C ILE A 617 7.19 35.96 -12.87
N LEU A 618 6.93 36.43 -11.65
CA LEU A 618 7.97 36.69 -10.65
C LEU A 618 8.34 35.37 -9.97
N LEU A 619 9.56 34.89 -10.20
CA LEU A 619 10.04 33.61 -9.66
C LEU A 619 10.02 33.57 -8.12
N GLU A 620 10.20 34.71 -7.46
CA GLU A 620 10.11 34.82 -6.00
C GLU A 620 8.73 34.49 -5.44
N ASN A 621 7.68 34.56 -6.26
CA ASN A 621 6.31 34.24 -5.89
C ASN A 621 5.97 32.74 -6.12
N ASN A 622 6.84 31.95 -6.77
CA ASN A 622 6.57 30.55 -7.10
C ASN A 622 6.45 29.62 -5.89
N ASP A 623 7.25 29.88 -4.85
CA ASP A 623 7.43 28.99 -3.70
C ASP A 623 6.79 29.54 -2.41
N ILE A 624 6.03 30.63 -2.52
CA ILE A 624 5.47 31.35 -1.37
C ILE A 624 3.95 31.40 -1.49
N GLN A 625 3.26 30.74 -0.55
CA GLN A 625 1.84 31.00 -0.32
C GLN A 625 1.68 32.46 0.12
N GLY A 626 0.82 33.20 -0.57
CA GLY A 626 0.70 34.65 -0.36
C GLY A 626 -0.65 35.19 -0.80
N VAL A 627 -0.89 36.47 -0.52
CA VAL A 627 -2.12 37.15 -0.95
C VAL A 627 -1.81 37.85 -2.27
N TYR A 628 -2.24 37.23 -3.37
CA TYR A 628 -2.01 37.75 -4.72
C TYR A 628 -3.32 38.24 -5.34
N PHE A 629 -4.40 37.49 -5.13
CA PHE A 629 -5.70 37.75 -5.75
C PHE A 629 -6.65 38.46 -4.80
N GLU A 630 -7.34 39.48 -5.32
CA GLU A 630 -8.38 40.24 -4.60
C GLU A 630 -9.67 40.30 -5.44
N TYR A 631 -10.82 40.31 -4.77
CA TYR A 631 -12.17 40.33 -5.38
C TYR A 631 -12.57 41.66 -6.01
#